data_AF-A0A938AEH5-F1
#
_entry.id   AF-A0A938AEH5-F1
#
_cell.length_a   1.000
_cell.length_b   1.000
_cell.length_c   1.000
_cell.angle_alpha   90.00
_cell.angle_beta   90.00
_cell.angle_gamma   90.00
#
_symmetry.space_group_name_H-M   'P 1'
#
loop_
_entity.id
_entity.type
_entity.pdbx_description
1 polymer ?
#
loop_
_entity_poly.entity_id
_entity_poly.type
_entity_poly.pdbx_seq_one_letter_code
_entity_poly.pdbx_strand_id
1 'polypeptide(L)'
;MDDLDLLRRFEPILRLNRVELFLPSDTGAYVAACSLWQRMPDGTDKKIAEAGDLDLDSLAAISRGRAAETLHLLYVEEPLTRKEFRQWRREGHGESMPDASRFSQVGITGRIIDAFFRLTLLFRGRVPRGSVAAGEIIYREKIAAAGTPYYGRVSREAGWTMLQYWFFYPMNDWRSSFHGINDHEADWENLIIYAAPDLDGVLQARWVAFSSHDAEGDGLRRRVDDPDVEWVGDHVVAYPGAGSHSHTPNPMDELVQVDPPVMRGFVRWFRRILHALTPWGDHTSVDEGFGIPFVDYHRGDGVAVGPGADREWMPVVIGDDTPWVRDFSGRWGRDSRDPFGGESAPTGPKHERDGIDRVRWEDPLGWAGMQKVDPDPCAAARAVAERLASVHARIRAIDDEVAMLRTASRRENSGLRALDADVVTQALAKDRREDLHQRDEAMLALRNERRHLTAERDALEAAVSRGLAMEDPRAHLQEESLPDETDDEPANVRSRLLRIWAAVSTPVLMIIIVWLLVGVGSGYYWVGAVVGVLLVMGFEALARRRLISFIVWVAVIAIGTSIVIGLVQRWQWTLAVLLIVGAAVLLLQNLRELRAGR
;
A
#
# COMPACT_ATOMS: atom_id res chain seq x y z
N MET A 1 -28.02 11.80 23.68
CA MET A 1 -28.06 11.02 22.43
C MET A 1 -27.32 9.74 22.74
N ASP A 2 -28.00 8.61 22.61
CA ASP A 2 -27.39 7.29 22.82
C ASP A 2 -26.42 6.98 21.66
N ASP A 3 -25.53 6.00 21.83
CA ASP A 3 -24.57 5.59 20.81
C ASP A 3 -25.28 5.08 19.54
N LEU A 4 -26.43 4.39 19.69
CA LEU A 4 -27.27 4.00 18.54
C LEU A 4 -27.81 5.21 17.77
N ASP A 5 -28.25 6.26 18.47
CA ASP A 5 -28.76 7.48 17.82
C ASP A 5 -27.64 8.19 17.05
N LEU A 6 -26.42 8.22 17.60
CA LEU A 6 -25.24 8.78 16.95
C LEU A 6 -24.87 8.00 15.69
N LEU A 7 -24.85 6.67 15.78
CA LEU A 7 -24.56 5.81 14.64
C LEU A 7 -25.60 6.00 13.54
N ARG A 8 -26.90 6.01 13.87
CA ARG A 8 -27.96 6.24 12.88
C ARG A 8 -27.89 7.60 12.20
N ARG A 9 -27.50 8.65 12.95
CA ARG A 9 -27.38 9.99 12.38
C ARG A 9 -26.35 10.06 11.26
N PHE A 10 -25.23 9.35 11.41
CA PHE A 10 -24.10 9.42 10.47
C PHE A 10 -23.89 8.10 9.71
N GLU A 11 -24.88 7.20 9.67
CA GLU A 11 -24.69 5.87 9.08
C GLU A 11 -24.37 5.99 7.57
N PRO A 12 -23.35 5.30 7.06
CA PRO A 12 -22.86 5.49 5.70
C PRO A 12 -23.80 4.85 4.67
N ILE A 13 -23.65 5.23 3.41
CA ILE A 13 -24.29 4.59 2.27
C ILE A 13 -23.21 3.84 1.49
N LEU A 14 -23.36 2.52 1.31
CA LEU A 14 -22.49 1.72 0.45
C LEU A 14 -23.12 1.59 -0.93
N ARG A 15 -22.38 1.93 -1.99
CA ARG A 15 -22.76 1.65 -3.38
C ARG A 15 -21.92 0.50 -3.90
N LEU A 16 -22.52 -0.69 -3.99
CA LEU A 16 -21.82 -1.91 -4.39
C LEU A 16 -21.74 -2.04 -5.91
N ASN A 17 -20.88 -2.94 -6.37
CA ASN A 17 -20.77 -3.30 -7.77
C ASN A 17 -22.01 -4.05 -8.26
N ARG A 18 -22.43 -3.85 -9.51
CA ARG A 18 -23.61 -4.54 -10.07
C ARG A 18 -23.51 -6.05 -10.07
N VAL A 19 -22.30 -6.60 -10.19
CA VAL A 19 -22.08 -8.05 -10.23
C VAL A 19 -21.65 -8.64 -8.88
N GLU A 20 -21.79 -7.86 -7.80
CA GLU A 20 -21.46 -8.31 -6.45
C GLU A 20 -22.35 -9.49 -6.02
N LEU A 21 -21.73 -10.56 -5.54
CA LEU A 21 -22.45 -11.78 -5.14
C LEU A 21 -22.89 -11.73 -3.67
N PHE A 22 -22.10 -11.06 -2.83
CA PHE A 22 -22.26 -11.05 -1.38
C PHE A 22 -22.50 -9.62 -0.91
N LEU A 23 -23.62 -9.39 -0.21
CA LEU A 23 -23.91 -8.09 0.41
C LEU A 23 -23.55 -8.14 1.89
N PRO A 24 -23.42 -6.97 2.57
CA PRO A 24 -23.28 -6.92 4.02
C PRO A 24 -24.35 -7.77 4.71
N SER A 25 -23.92 -8.66 5.60
CA SER A 25 -24.73 -9.78 6.07
C SER A 25 -24.77 -9.92 7.59
N ASP A 26 -25.83 -10.56 8.07
CA ASP A 26 -25.96 -10.93 9.48
C ASP A 26 -24.97 -12.02 9.88
N THR A 27 -24.21 -11.73 10.93
CA THR A 27 -23.17 -12.60 11.48
C THR A 27 -23.77 -13.77 12.25
N GLY A 28 -24.95 -13.59 12.85
CA GLY A 28 -25.68 -14.69 13.49
C GLY A 28 -26.13 -15.73 12.47
N ALA A 29 -26.75 -15.29 11.38
CA ALA A 29 -27.15 -16.16 10.27
C ALA A 29 -25.95 -16.85 9.61
N TYR A 30 -24.82 -16.13 9.46
CA TYR A 30 -23.57 -16.71 8.98
C TYR A 30 -23.02 -17.79 9.91
N VAL A 31 -22.90 -17.48 11.21
CA VAL A 31 -22.40 -18.42 12.22
C VAL A 31 -23.28 -19.66 12.31
N ALA A 32 -24.60 -19.51 12.23
CA ALA A 32 -25.53 -20.64 12.17
C ALA A 32 -25.37 -21.51 10.92
N ALA A 33 -24.84 -20.96 9.82
CA ALA A 33 -24.53 -21.71 8.61
C ALA A 33 -23.14 -22.38 8.64
N CYS A 34 -22.29 -22.07 9.60
CA CYS A 34 -20.92 -22.58 9.72
C CYS A 34 -20.80 -23.75 10.70
N SER A 35 -19.84 -24.64 10.44
CA SER A 35 -19.31 -25.55 11.46
C SER A 35 -18.09 -24.93 12.16
N LEU A 36 -17.82 -25.35 13.40
CA LEU A 36 -16.67 -24.87 14.19
C LEU A 36 -15.59 -25.95 14.29
N TRP A 37 -14.34 -25.58 14.04
CA TRP A 37 -13.20 -26.48 14.03
C TRP A 37 -12.06 -25.96 14.91
N GLN A 38 -11.34 -26.89 15.54
CA GLN A 38 -10.14 -26.64 16.32
C GLN A 38 -8.94 -27.26 15.64
N ARG A 39 -7.84 -26.51 15.51
CA ARG A 39 -6.56 -27.08 15.13
C ARG A 39 -5.89 -27.78 16.30
N MET A 40 -5.49 -29.01 16.06
CA MET A 40 -4.71 -29.80 16.99
C MET A 40 -3.21 -29.54 16.81
N PRO A 41 -2.37 -29.76 17.84
CA PRO A 41 -0.91 -29.55 17.75
C PRO A 41 -0.20 -30.39 16.69
N ASP A 42 -0.81 -31.51 16.26
CA ASP A 42 -0.30 -32.38 15.19
C ASP A 42 -0.64 -31.88 13.77
N GLY A 43 -1.34 -30.74 13.67
CA GLY A 43 -1.76 -30.13 12.41
C GLY A 43 -3.05 -30.70 11.81
N THR A 44 -3.75 -31.59 12.51
CA THR A 44 -5.10 -32.04 12.13
C THR A 44 -6.16 -31.06 12.63
N ASP A 45 -7.31 -31.03 11.97
CA ASP A 45 -8.45 -30.21 12.39
C ASP A 45 -9.55 -31.12 12.96
N LYS A 46 -10.06 -30.78 14.14
CA LYS A 46 -11.12 -31.48 14.86
C LYS A 46 -12.39 -30.64 14.85
N LYS A 47 -13.49 -31.20 14.34
CA LYS A 47 -14.80 -30.55 14.40
C LYS A 47 -15.31 -30.50 15.85
N ILE A 48 -15.78 -29.33 16.27
CA ILE A 48 -16.28 -29.02 17.61
C ILE A 48 -17.81 -28.86 17.61
N ALA A 49 -18.36 -28.23 16.56
CA ALA A 49 -19.80 -28.06 16.38
C ALA A 49 -20.18 -28.21 14.90
N GLU A 50 -21.38 -28.74 14.64
CA GLU A 50 -21.95 -28.85 13.30
C GLU A 50 -22.64 -27.56 12.86
N ALA A 51 -22.80 -27.38 11.55
CA ALA A 51 -23.61 -26.29 11.02
C ALA A 51 -25.07 -26.43 11.47
N GLY A 52 -25.65 -25.35 11.99
CA GLY A 52 -26.99 -25.30 12.58
C GLY A 52 -27.04 -25.49 14.10
N ASP A 53 -25.97 -26.00 14.72
CA ASP A 53 -25.88 -26.16 16.18
C ASP A 53 -25.21 -24.94 16.86
N LEU A 54 -24.76 -23.96 16.06
CA LEU A 54 -23.98 -22.81 16.50
C LEU A 54 -24.78 -21.50 16.35
N ASP A 55 -24.65 -20.63 17.34
CA ASP A 55 -25.09 -19.23 17.33
C ASP A 55 -24.00 -18.35 17.97
N LEU A 56 -24.19 -17.03 17.98
CA LEU A 56 -23.17 -16.11 18.52
C LEU A 56 -22.90 -16.34 20.03
N ASP A 57 -23.93 -16.70 20.80
CA ASP A 57 -23.81 -16.91 22.24
C ASP A 57 -23.04 -18.20 22.57
N SER A 58 -23.37 -19.29 21.88
CA SER A 58 -22.65 -20.57 21.98
C SER A 58 -21.23 -20.48 21.43
N LEU A 59 -21.00 -19.73 20.34
CA LEU A 59 -19.66 -19.44 19.84
C LEU A 59 -18.81 -18.75 20.92
N ALA A 60 -19.34 -17.68 21.52
CA ALA A 60 -18.68 -16.98 22.62
C ALA A 60 -18.42 -17.89 23.83
N ALA A 61 -19.41 -18.72 24.20
CA ALA A 61 -19.29 -19.65 25.32
C ALA A 61 -18.23 -20.72 25.09
N ILE A 62 -18.15 -21.29 23.89
CA ILE A 62 -17.15 -22.30 23.51
C ILE A 62 -15.75 -21.69 23.55
N SER A 63 -15.58 -20.48 23.02
CA SER A 63 -14.27 -19.83 22.87
C SER A 63 -13.72 -19.22 24.16
N ARG A 64 -14.58 -18.98 25.16
CA ARG A 64 -14.19 -18.43 26.45
C ARG A 64 -13.07 -19.24 27.11
N GLY A 65 -11.95 -18.58 27.39
CA GLY A 65 -10.79 -19.20 28.04
C GLY A 65 -9.94 -20.08 27.12
N ARG A 66 -10.18 -20.06 25.82
CA ARG A 66 -9.46 -20.86 24.81
C ARG A 66 -8.59 -20.04 23.86
N ALA A 67 -8.09 -18.88 24.31
CA ALA A 67 -7.29 -17.98 23.47
C ALA A 67 -6.01 -18.62 22.89
N ALA A 68 -5.48 -19.67 23.54
CA ALA A 68 -4.33 -20.43 23.04
C ALA A 68 -4.68 -21.48 21.97
N GLU A 69 -5.97 -21.77 21.76
CA GLU A 69 -6.44 -22.74 20.77
C GLU A 69 -6.71 -22.04 19.43
N THR A 70 -6.30 -22.65 18.32
CA THR A 70 -6.60 -22.11 16.98
C THR A 70 -7.98 -22.61 16.52
N LEU A 71 -9.00 -21.81 16.80
CA LEU A 71 -10.37 -22.04 16.34
C LEU A 71 -10.61 -21.38 14.98
N HIS A 72 -11.41 -22.02 14.13
CA HIS A 72 -11.88 -21.44 12.88
C HIS A 72 -13.27 -21.95 12.51
N LEU A 73 -14.09 -21.08 11.94
CA LEU A 73 -15.33 -21.47 11.28
C LEU A 73 -15.02 -22.11 9.93
N LEU A 74 -15.95 -22.94 9.45
CA LEU A 74 -15.95 -23.44 8.08
C LEU A 74 -17.31 -23.16 7.47
N TYR A 75 -17.35 -22.23 6.52
CA TYR A 75 -18.56 -21.82 5.84
C TYR A 75 -18.92 -22.75 4.68
N VAL A 76 -17.93 -23.13 3.87
CA VAL A 76 -18.11 -24.06 2.76
C VAL A 76 -17.46 -25.39 3.11
N GLU A 77 -18.25 -26.33 3.63
CA GLU A 77 -17.77 -27.69 3.90
C GLU A 77 -17.46 -28.45 2.60
N GLU A 78 -18.40 -28.41 1.64
CA GLU A 78 -18.31 -29.12 0.36
C GLU A 78 -18.41 -28.15 -0.83
N PRO A 79 -17.30 -27.88 -1.53
CA PRO A 79 -17.30 -27.11 -2.76
C PRO A 79 -18.08 -27.82 -3.88
N LEU A 80 -18.72 -27.05 -4.76
CA LEU A 80 -19.45 -27.61 -5.90
C LEU A 80 -18.54 -28.43 -6.82
N THR A 81 -19.04 -29.57 -7.30
CA THR A 81 -18.39 -30.35 -8.34
C THR A 81 -18.36 -29.56 -9.66
N ARG A 82 -17.48 -29.98 -10.59
CA ARG A 82 -17.42 -29.37 -11.94
C ARG A 82 -18.76 -29.38 -12.68
N LYS A 83 -19.62 -30.37 -12.42
CA LYS A 83 -20.92 -30.47 -13.08
C LYS A 83 -21.88 -29.43 -12.52
N GLU A 84 -21.97 -29.33 -11.21
CA GLU A 84 -22.85 -28.39 -10.51
C GLU A 84 -22.38 -26.94 -10.74
N PHE A 85 -21.08 -26.68 -10.69
CA PHE A 85 -20.54 -25.35 -11.01
C PHE A 85 -20.92 -24.89 -12.43
N ARG A 86 -20.88 -25.79 -13.42
CA ARG A 86 -21.32 -25.46 -14.78
C ARG A 86 -22.82 -25.22 -14.88
N GLN A 87 -23.61 -25.90 -14.05
CA GLN A 87 -25.05 -25.67 -13.98
C GLN A 87 -25.35 -24.30 -13.36
N TRP A 88 -24.73 -23.98 -12.23
CA TRP A 88 -24.80 -22.68 -11.56
C TRP A 88 -24.47 -21.53 -12.53
N ARG A 89 -23.38 -21.65 -13.32
CA ARG A 89 -23.04 -20.68 -14.39
C ARG A 89 -24.07 -20.59 -15.51
N ARG A 90 -24.74 -21.69 -15.87
CA ARG A 90 -25.78 -21.70 -16.92
C ARG A 90 -27.09 -21.06 -16.46
N GLU A 91 -27.35 -21.10 -15.17
CA GLU A 91 -28.50 -20.44 -14.53
C GLU A 91 -28.33 -18.92 -14.42
N GLY A 92 -27.19 -18.38 -14.88
CA GLY A 92 -26.89 -16.95 -14.89
C GLY A 92 -26.19 -16.46 -13.62
N HIS A 93 -25.83 -17.35 -12.70
CA HIS A 93 -25.11 -16.99 -11.49
C HIS A 93 -23.61 -16.77 -11.77
N GLY A 94 -23.00 -15.85 -11.01
CA GLY A 94 -21.58 -15.52 -11.15
C GLY A 94 -21.24 -14.84 -12.46
N GLU A 95 -22.07 -13.89 -12.90
CA GLU A 95 -21.68 -12.96 -13.97
C GLU A 95 -20.37 -12.28 -13.56
N SER A 96 -19.27 -12.63 -14.23
CA SER A 96 -17.98 -12.00 -14.01
C SER A 96 -17.89 -10.74 -14.87
N MET A 97 -17.19 -9.72 -14.38
CA MET A 97 -16.87 -8.53 -15.17
C MET A 97 -16.34 -8.91 -16.57
N PRO A 98 -16.85 -8.31 -17.66
CA PRO A 98 -16.27 -8.48 -18.99
C PRO A 98 -14.80 -8.04 -18.94
N ASP A 99 -13.89 -8.88 -19.46
CA ASP A 99 -12.42 -8.71 -19.46
C ASP A 99 -11.99 -7.23 -19.41
N ALA A 100 -11.87 -6.69 -18.19
CA ALA A 100 -11.26 -5.40 -17.98
C ALA A 100 -9.81 -5.58 -18.42
N SER A 101 -9.32 -4.72 -19.31
CA SER A 101 -8.03 -4.91 -19.96
C SER A 101 -6.88 -4.65 -18.98
N ARG A 102 -6.63 -5.60 -18.07
CA ARG A 102 -5.55 -5.63 -17.07
C ARG A 102 -4.16 -5.38 -17.68
N PHE A 103 -4.01 -5.62 -18.98
CA PHE A 103 -2.72 -5.61 -19.69
C PHE A 103 -2.35 -4.29 -20.38
N SER A 104 -3.26 -3.30 -20.45
CA SER A 104 -2.92 -1.99 -21.02
C SER A 104 -2.24 -1.05 -20.03
N GLN A 105 -2.40 -1.29 -18.72
CA GLN A 105 -1.98 -0.37 -17.66
C GLN A 105 -0.60 -0.70 -17.04
N VAL A 106 -0.04 -1.89 -17.31
CA VAL A 106 1.27 -2.30 -16.80
C VAL A 106 2.34 -2.48 -17.88
N GLY A 107 3.57 -2.05 -17.59
CA GLY A 107 4.74 -2.30 -18.44
C GLY A 107 5.19 -3.78 -18.46
N ILE A 108 6.02 -4.17 -19.43
CA ILE A 108 6.49 -5.55 -19.62
C ILE A 108 7.11 -6.14 -18.34
N THR A 109 7.82 -5.34 -17.55
CA THR A 109 8.42 -5.78 -16.28
C THR A 109 7.37 -6.28 -15.28
N GLY A 110 6.26 -5.54 -15.12
CA GLY A 110 5.13 -5.97 -14.29
C GLY A 110 4.46 -7.24 -14.83
N ARG A 111 4.37 -7.39 -16.16
CA ARG A 111 3.75 -8.56 -16.80
C ARG A 111 4.58 -9.85 -16.68
N ILE A 112 5.91 -9.76 -16.78
CA ILE A 112 6.79 -10.92 -16.59
C ILE A 112 6.66 -11.42 -15.15
N ILE A 113 6.59 -10.50 -14.18
CA ILE A 113 6.46 -10.86 -12.77
C ILE A 113 5.06 -11.40 -12.46
N ASP A 114 3.98 -10.85 -13.06
CA ASP A 114 2.62 -11.45 -13.01
C ASP A 114 2.62 -12.89 -13.55
N ALA A 115 3.29 -13.15 -14.68
CA ALA A 115 3.39 -14.49 -15.24
C ALA A 115 4.14 -15.47 -14.32
N PHE A 116 5.22 -15.02 -13.67
CA PHE A 116 5.93 -15.81 -12.65
C PHE A 116 5.07 -16.03 -11.39
N PHE A 117 4.26 -15.05 -10.99
CA PHE A 117 3.34 -15.17 -9.86
C PHE A 117 2.16 -16.11 -10.17
N ARG A 118 1.63 -16.12 -11.39
CA ARG A 118 0.66 -17.16 -11.81
C ARG A 118 1.25 -18.56 -11.69
N LEU A 119 2.57 -18.67 -11.86
CA LEU A 119 3.30 -19.91 -11.58
C LEU A 119 3.38 -20.20 -10.07
N THR A 120 3.51 -19.19 -9.20
CA THR A 120 3.43 -19.38 -7.73
C THR A 120 2.02 -19.73 -7.25
N LEU A 121 0.97 -19.27 -7.94
CA LEU A 121 -0.43 -19.71 -7.70
C LEU A 121 -0.64 -21.22 -7.94
N LEU A 122 0.31 -21.94 -8.56
CA LEU A 122 0.29 -23.41 -8.62
C LEU A 122 0.72 -24.07 -7.30
N PHE A 123 1.46 -23.34 -6.45
CA PHE A 123 2.03 -23.82 -5.18
C PHE A 123 1.34 -23.25 -3.92
N ARG A 124 0.43 -22.28 -4.07
CA ARG A 124 -0.36 -21.70 -2.97
C ARG A 124 -1.43 -22.69 -2.48
N GLY A 125 -1.74 -22.69 -1.18
CA GLY A 125 -2.91 -23.38 -0.64
C GLY A 125 -4.15 -22.80 -1.30
N ARG A 126 -4.94 -23.62 -2.00
CA ARG A 126 -6.05 -23.16 -2.83
C ARG A 126 -7.37 -23.31 -2.10
N VAL A 127 -8.17 -22.25 -2.05
CA VAL A 127 -9.62 -22.39 -1.96
C VAL A 127 -10.08 -23.31 -3.11
N PRO A 128 -10.77 -24.44 -2.81
CA PRO A 128 -11.17 -25.37 -3.85
C PRO A 128 -12.04 -24.69 -4.91
N ARG A 129 -11.87 -25.07 -6.18
CA ARG A 129 -12.74 -24.59 -7.26
C ARG A 129 -14.20 -24.95 -6.94
N GLY A 130 -15.10 -23.98 -7.10
CA GLY A 130 -16.52 -24.14 -6.78
C GLY A 130 -16.91 -23.67 -5.37
N SER A 131 -15.96 -23.26 -4.52
CA SER A 131 -16.29 -22.78 -3.16
C SER A 131 -17.08 -21.47 -3.17
N VAL A 132 -16.71 -20.50 -4.03
CA VAL A 132 -17.46 -19.24 -4.19
C VAL A 132 -18.91 -19.50 -4.60
N ALA A 133 -19.12 -20.38 -5.57
CA ALA A 133 -20.46 -20.72 -6.03
C ALA A 133 -21.25 -21.51 -4.97
N ALA A 134 -20.60 -22.39 -4.18
CA ALA A 134 -21.25 -23.05 -3.06
C ALA A 134 -21.65 -22.03 -1.97
N GLY A 135 -20.74 -21.09 -1.68
CA GLY A 135 -20.96 -19.99 -0.75
C GLY A 135 -22.09 -19.07 -1.19
N GLU A 136 -22.24 -18.78 -2.48
CA GLU A 136 -23.34 -17.96 -3.02
C GLU A 136 -24.69 -18.65 -2.85
N ILE A 137 -24.75 -19.97 -3.05
CA ILE A 137 -25.96 -20.78 -2.81
C ILE A 137 -26.34 -20.71 -1.32
N ILE A 138 -25.38 -20.98 -0.42
CA ILE A 138 -25.60 -20.92 1.03
C ILE A 138 -26.06 -19.52 1.45
N TYR A 139 -25.42 -18.47 0.91
CA TYR A 139 -25.76 -17.08 1.21
C TYR A 139 -27.22 -16.81 0.84
N ARG A 140 -27.65 -17.14 -0.38
CA ARG A 140 -29.02 -16.91 -0.83
C ARG A 140 -30.06 -17.71 -0.06
N GLU A 141 -29.75 -18.96 0.29
CA GLU A 141 -30.71 -19.86 0.94
C GLU A 141 -30.83 -19.60 2.45
N LYS A 142 -29.74 -19.20 3.12
CA LYS A 142 -29.66 -19.18 4.59
C LYS A 142 -29.39 -17.80 5.20
N ILE A 143 -28.77 -16.88 4.47
CA ILE A 143 -28.25 -15.62 5.05
C ILE A 143 -28.97 -14.39 4.50
N ALA A 144 -29.17 -14.31 3.18
CA ALA A 144 -29.65 -13.10 2.50
C ALA A 144 -31.01 -12.57 3.01
N ALA A 145 -31.85 -13.45 3.57
CA ALA A 145 -33.14 -13.10 4.13
C ALA A 145 -33.06 -12.44 5.52
N ALA A 146 -31.92 -12.52 6.21
CA ALA A 146 -31.70 -11.93 7.53
C ALA A 146 -31.51 -10.40 7.51
N GLY A 147 -31.45 -9.80 6.31
CA GLY A 147 -31.28 -8.36 6.12
C GLY A 147 -29.81 -7.95 5.95
N THR A 148 -29.58 -6.65 6.02
CA THR A 148 -28.26 -6.03 5.81
C THR A 148 -27.87 -5.22 7.04
N PRO A 149 -27.19 -5.81 8.03
CA PRO A 149 -26.73 -5.08 9.20
C PRO A 149 -25.36 -4.43 8.97
N TYR A 150 -25.13 -3.35 9.71
CA TYR A 150 -23.79 -2.91 10.07
C TYR A 150 -23.59 -3.12 11.58
N TYR A 151 -22.34 -3.28 11.99
CA TYR A 151 -21.97 -3.36 13.40
C TYR A 151 -21.29 -2.08 13.82
N GLY A 152 -21.95 -1.30 14.67
CA GLY A 152 -21.52 0.03 15.06
C GLY A 152 -20.85 0.06 16.43
N ARG A 153 -19.73 0.75 16.55
CA ARG A 153 -19.07 1.05 17.84
C ARG A 153 -18.78 2.55 17.93
N VAL A 154 -19.05 3.14 19.09
CA VAL A 154 -18.74 4.53 19.37
C VAL A 154 -17.65 4.62 20.42
N SER A 155 -16.56 5.30 20.11
CA SER A 155 -15.49 5.61 21.07
C SER A 155 -15.23 7.12 21.12
N ARG A 156 -14.69 7.59 22.24
CA ARG A 156 -14.43 9.02 22.48
C ARG A 156 -13.05 9.20 23.08
N GLU A 157 -12.19 9.94 22.39
CA GLU A 157 -10.78 10.12 22.77
C GLU A 157 -10.22 11.41 22.19
N ALA A 158 -9.34 12.10 22.92
CA ALA A 158 -8.65 13.30 22.46
C ALA A 158 -9.56 14.39 21.85
N GLY A 159 -10.81 14.49 22.31
CA GLY A 159 -11.81 15.44 21.81
C GLY A 159 -12.57 14.96 20.56
N TRP A 160 -12.21 13.81 19.99
CA TRP A 160 -12.92 13.15 18.91
C TRP A 160 -14.03 12.23 19.43
N THR A 161 -15.16 12.21 18.73
CA THR A 161 -16.14 11.10 18.78
C THR A 161 -15.98 10.29 17.50
N MET A 162 -15.56 9.03 17.65
CA MET A 162 -15.30 8.12 16.55
C MET A 162 -16.46 7.15 16.40
N LEU A 163 -17.07 7.16 15.22
CA LEU A 163 -18.18 6.29 14.86
C LEU A 163 -17.64 5.22 13.91
N GLN A 164 -17.41 4.02 14.42
CA GLN A 164 -16.89 2.89 13.65
C GLN A 164 -18.07 2.08 13.11
N TYR A 165 -18.12 1.89 11.79
CA TYR A 165 -19.09 1.04 11.11
C TYR A 165 -18.36 -0.16 10.53
N TRP A 166 -18.71 -1.35 10.96
CA TRP A 166 -18.14 -2.60 10.47
C TRP A 166 -19.14 -3.32 9.58
N PHE A 167 -18.64 -3.83 8.45
CA PHE A 167 -19.42 -4.54 7.45
C PHE A 167 -18.86 -5.96 7.32
N PHE A 168 -19.76 -6.94 7.42
CA PHE A 168 -19.42 -8.34 7.31
C PHE A 168 -19.91 -8.91 5.99
N TYR A 169 -19.02 -9.55 5.24
CA TYR A 169 -19.36 -10.26 4.00
C TYR A 169 -19.09 -11.76 4.20
N PRO A 170 -20.01 -12.67 3.80
CA PRO A 170 -19.81 -14.11 3.97
C PRO A 170 -18.59 -14.68 3.23
N MET A 171 -18.16 -14.03 2.15
CA MET A 171 -17.08 -14.49 1.27
C MET A 171 -16.44 -13.31 0.57
N ASN A 172 -15.11 -13.34 0.46
CA ASN A 172 -14.30 -12.55 -0.47
C ASN A 172 -14.00 -13.42 -1.70
N ASP A 173 -14.47 -13.01 -2.88
CA ASP A 173 -14.32 -13.74 -4.14
C ASP A 173 -13.52 -12.94 -5.18
N TRP A 174 -12.66 -12.03 -4.71
CA TRP A 174 -11.91 -11.08 -5.54
C TRP A 174 -11.17 -11.79 -6.68
N ARG A 175 -10.52 -12.93 -6.43
CA ARG A 175 -9.83 -13.71 -7.48
C ARG A 175 -10.79 -14.40 -8.44
N SER A 176 -11.81 -15.07 -7.93
CA SER A 176 -12.69 -15.94 -8.73
C SER A 176 -13.67 -15.15 -9.60
N SER A 177 -14.14 -13.99 -9.13
CA SER A 177 -15.15 -13.19 -9.81
C SER A 177 -14.57 -11.94 -10.48
N PHE A 178 -13.51 -11.36 -9.91
CA PHE A 178 -12.96 -10.07 -10.33
C PHE A 178 -11.49 -10.14 -10.76
N HIS A 179 -10.90 -11.33 -10.76
CA HIS A 179 -9.51 -11.58 -11.15
C HIS A 179 -8.46 -10.90 -10.25
N GLY A 180 -8.83 -10.57 -9.02
CA GLY A 180 -7.96 -10.15 -7.93
C GLY A 180 -7.03 -11.26 -7.41
N ILE A 181 -6.62 -11.13 -6.16
CA ILE A 181 -5.47 -11.86 -5.60
C ILE A 181 -5.86 -13.20 -4.98
N ASN A 182 -6.93 -13.18 -4.22
CA ASN A 182 -7.33 -14.22 -3.28
C ASN A 182 -8.84 -14.45 -3.34
N ASP A 183 -9.24 -15.61 -2.82
CA ASP A 183 -10.59 -15.82 -2.33
C ASP A 183 -10.43 -16.26 -0.87
N HIS A 184 -11.36 -15.88 0.00
CA HIS A 184 -11.47 -16.45 1.34
C HIS A 184 -12.91 -16.38 1.87
N GLU A 185 -13.22 -17.27 2.79
CA GLU A 185 -14.45 -17.20 3.55
C GLU A 185 -14.37 -16.05 4.56
N ALA A 186 -15.49 -15.37 4.77
CA ALA A 186 -15.65 -14.17 5.58
C ALA A 186 -14.78 -12.98 5.15
N ASP A 187 -15.34 -11.80 5.26
CA ASP A 187 -14.61 -10.55 5.14
C ASP A 187 -15.15 -9.51 6.12
N TRP A 188 -14.24 -8.71 6.68
CA TRP A 188 -14.56 -7.69 7.66
C TRP A 188 -13.89 -6.39 7.27
N GLU A 189 -14.72 -5.44 6.85
CA GLU A 189 -14.28 -4.11 6.43
C GLU A 189 -14.92 -3.04 7.33
N ASN A 190 -14.35 -1.84 7.34
CA ASN A 190 -14.88 -0.77 8.17
C ASN A 190 -14.77 0.62 7.55
N LEU A 191 -15.54 1.51 8.15
CA LEU A 191 -15.47 2.94 7.92
C LEU A 191 -15.50 3.63 9.28
N ILE A 192 -14.63 4.62 9.49
CA ILE A 192 -14.64 5.42 10.73
C ILE A 192 -14.95 6.87 10.40
N ILE A 193 -16.02 7.41 10.98
CA ILE A 193 -16.31 8.85 10.94
C ILE A 193 -15.76 9.48 12.21
N TYR A 194 -14.90 10.48 12.05
CA TYR A 194 -14.37 11.30 13.12
C TYR A 194 -15.20 12.58 13.22
N ALA A 195 -15.94 12.70 14.31
CA ALA A 195 -16.81 13.81 14.57
C ALA A 195 -16.32 14.64 15.76
N ALA A 196 -16.49 15.94 15.67
CA ALA A 196 -16.17 16.88 16.74
C ALA A 196 -17.25 17.96 16.82
N PRO A 197 -17.52 18.53 18.01
CA PRO A 197 -18.46 19.63 18.15
C PRO A 197 -18.08 20.82 17.28
N ASP A 198 -19.07 21.49 16.70
CA ASP A 198 -18.92 22.82 16.14
C ASP A 198 -18.96 23.91 17.24
N LEU A 199 -18.93 25.18 16.83
CA LEU A 199 -18.94 26.32 17.74
C LEU A 199 -20.23 26.40 18.58
N ASP A 200 -21.33 25.81 18.08
CA ASP A 200 -22.62 25.74 18.76
C ASP A 200 -22.74 24.48 19.65
N GLY A 201 -21.69 23.66 19.71
CA GLY A 201 -21.64 22.42 20.48
C GLY A 201 -22.35 21.26 19.80
N VAL A 202 -22.78 21.40 18.54
CA VAL A 202 -23.42 20.32 17.79
C VAL A 202 -22.33 19.45 17.18
N LEU A 203 -22.43 18.14 17.39
CA LEU A 203 -21.48 17.19 16.84
C LEU A 203 -21.59 17.17 15.30
N GLN A 204 -20.48 17.40 14.60
CA GLN A 204 -20.38 17.36 13.14
C GLN A 204 -19.28 16.39 12.71
N ALA A 205 -19.49 15.65 11.62
CA ALA A 205 -18.41 14.93 10.95
C ALA A 205 -17.33 15.93 10.50
N ARG A 206 -16.06 15.56 10.64
CA ARG A 206 -14.90 16.37 10.20
C ARG A 206 -13.98 15.60 9.27
N TRP A 207 -13.83 14.30 9.54
CA TRP A 207 -13.03 13.38 8.73
C TRP A 207 -13.74 12.05 8.64
N VAL A 208 -13.42 11.31 7.58
CA VAL A 208 -13.83 9.91 7.39
C VAL A 208 -12.60 9.11 6.97
N ALA A 209 -12.44 7.91 7.49
CA ALA A 209 -11.43 6.96 7.04
C ALA A 209 -12.10 5.73 6.45
N PHE A 210 -11.59 5.29 5.29
CA PHE A 210 -12.07 4.14 4.55
C PHE A 210 -11.07 3.00 4.72
N SER A 211 -11.53 1.80 5.11
CA SER A 211 -10.63 0.65 5.21
C SER A 211 -10.19 0.19 3.82
N SER A 212 -8.90 -0.07 3.66
CA SER A 212 -8.36 -0.74 2.47
C SER A 212 -7.38 -1.82 2.90
N HIS A 213 -7.86 -3.07 2.95
CA HIS A 213 -7.07 -4.22 3.38
C HIS A 213 -6.40 -4.03 4.77
N ASP A 214 -5.07 -4.11 4.81
CA ASP A 214 -4.22 -3.92 5.99
C ASP A 214 -3.51 -2.55 5.98
N ALA A 215 -3.98 -1.59 5.17
CA ALA A 215 -3.41 -0.26 5.14
C ALA A 215 -3.66 0.51 6.45
N GLU A 216 -2.73 1.40 6.77
CA GLU A 216 -2.73 2.27 7.95
C GLU A 216 -2.12 3.63 7.57
N GLY A 217 -2.47 4.67 8.32
CA GLY A 217 -1.88 5.99 8.20
C GLY A 217 -2.75 7.01 7.48
N ASP A 218 -2.10 8.07 7.01
CA ASP A 218 -2.74 9.28 6.51
C ASP A 218 -3.55 9.06 5.22
N GLY A 219 -3.11 8.12 4.39
CA GLY A 219 -3.75 7.75 3.12
C GLY A 219 -5.20 7.32 3.24
N LEU A 220 -5.62 6.85 4.41
CA LEU A 220 -6.98 6.34 4.65
C LEU A 220 -8.01 7.44 4.87
N ARG A 221 -7.59 8.57 5.44
CA ARG A 221 -8.52 9.62 5.86
C ARG A 221 -8.80 10.63 4.75
N ARG A 222 -10.03 11.11 4.69
CA ARG A 222 -10.50 12.20 3.84
C ARG A 222 -11.20 13.23 4.71
N ARG A 223 -10.95 14.51 4.45
CA ARG A 223 -11.64 15.61 5.13
C ARG A 223 -13.05 15.73 4.55
N VAL A 224 -14.01 16.21 5.32
CA VAL A 224 -15.42 16.32 4.86
C VAL A 224 -15.62 17.23 3.65
N ASP A 225 -14.72 18.18 3.41
CA ASP A 225 -14.71 19.09 2.27
C ASP A 225 -13.80 18.61 1.11
N ASP A 226 -13.31 17.37 1.18
CA ASP A 226 -12.59 16.75 0.07
C ASP A 226 -13.56 16.53 -1.11
N PRO A 227 -13.25 17.04 -2.33
CA PRO A 227 -14.17 16.94 -3.46
C PRO A 227 -14.42 15.52 -3.98
N ASP A 228 -13.62 14.52 -3.57
CA ASP A 228 -13.86 13.12 -3.94
C ASP A 228 -14.83 12.43 -2.99
N VAL A 229 -15.13 13.02 -1.82
CA VAL A 229 -16.05 12.43 -0.85
C VAL A 229 -17.46 12.90 -1.14
N GLU A 230 -18.34 11.96 -1.43
CA GLU A 230 -19.76 12.23 -1.61
C GLU A 230 -20.52 12.11 -0.28
N TRP A 231 -21.40 13.09 -0.01
CA TRP A 231 -22.29 13.10 1.14
C TRP A 231 -23.75 13.25 0.70
N VAL A 232 -24.64 12.45 1.30
CA VAL A 232 -26.09 12.57 1.17
C VAL A 232 -26.65 12.96 2.53
N GLY A 233 -26.85 14.25 2.78
CA GLY A 233 -27.16 14.75 4.12
C GLY A 233 -25.96 14.53 5.05
N ASP A 234 -26.19 13.91 6.21
CA ASP A 234 -25.14 13.55 7.19
C ASP A 234 -24.51 12.16 6.89
N HIS A 235 -24.85 11.53 5.75
CA HIS A 235 -24.42 10.18 5.38
C HIS A 235 -23.32 10.20 4.32
N VAL A 236 -22.13 9.71 4.67
CA VAL A 236 -21.02 9.54 3.72
C VAL A 236 -21.32 8.39 2.76
N VAL A 237 -21.03 8.58 1.47
CA VAL A 237 -21.09 7.51 0.48
C VAL A 237 -19.73 6.86 0.35
N ALA A 238 -19.69 5.53 0.43
CA ALA A 238 -18.50 4.74 0.18
C ALA A 238 -18.74 3.74 -0.95
N TYR A 239 -17.66 3.39 -1.63
CA TYR A 239 -17.67 2.48 -2.77
C TYR A 239 -16.84 1.25 -2.45
N PRO A 240 -17.45 0.14 -1.98
CA PRO A 240 -16.75 -1.12 -1.77
C PRO A 240 -16.20 -1.67 -3.09
N GLY A 241 -14.97 -2.18 -3.03
CA GLY A 241 -14.28 -2.86 -4.10
C GLY A 241 -14.90 -4.23 -4.35
N ALA A 242 -15.12 -4.55 -5.62
CA ALA A 242 -15.90 -5.73 -5.97
C ALA A 242 -15.19 -7.03 -5.56
N GLY A 243 -15.83 -7.80 -4.67
CA GLY A 243 -15.31 -9.02 -4.06
C GLY A 243 -14.14 -8.85 -3.08
N SER A 244 -13.37 -7.75 -3.15
CA SER A 244 -12.29 -7.41 -2.20
C SER A 244 -12.82 -6.69 -0.95
N HIS A 245 -13.95 -6.00 -1.11
CA HIS A 245 -14.65 -5.14 -0.17
C HIS A 245 -13.88 -3.93 0.40
N SER A 246 -12.68 -3.65 -0.11
CA SER A 246 -11.93 -2.44 0.27
C SER A 246 -12.76 -1.18 -0.06
N HIS A 247 -12.68 -0.11 0.73
CA HIS A 247 -13.53 1.06 0.54
C HIS A 247 -12.75 2.23 -0.06
N THR A 248 -13.39 2.93 -1.00
CA THR A 248 -12.90 4.20 -1.55
C THR A 248 -13.97 5.30 -1.42
N PRO A 249 -13.55 6.58 -1.41
CA PRO A 249 -14.47 7.72 -1.35
C PRO A 249 -15.20 7.99 -2.67
N ASN A 250 -14.68 7.50 -3.80
CA ASN A 250 -15.16 7.82 -5.14
C ASN A 250 -15.29 6.54 -6.01
N PRO A 251 -16.09 6.57 -7.09
CA PRO A 251 -16.32 5.40 -7.93
C PRO A 251 -15.19 5.18 -8.95
N MET A 252 -13.97 4.90 -8.49
CA MET A 252 -12.80 4.71 -9.34
C MET A 252 -12.19 3.33 -9.19
N ASP A 253 -11.87 2.69 -10.32
CA ASP A 253 -11.12 1.43 -10.33
C ASP A 253 -9.67 1.72 -9.86
N GLU A 254 -9.23 1.12 -8.75
CA GLU A 254 -7.93 1.40 -8.12
C GLU A 254 -6.88 0.32 -8.48
N LEU A 255 -5.65 0.76 -8.74
CA LEU A 255 -4.53 -0.15 -8.96
C LEU A 255 -3.88 -0.54 -7.63
N VAL A 256 -4.33 -1.64 -7.03
CA VAL A 256 -3.78 -2.15 -5.79
C VAL A 256 -2.45 -2.86 -6.05
N GLN A 257 -1.40 -2.43 -5.35
CA GLN A 257 -0.07 -3.01 -5.42
C GLN A 257 0.21 -3.81 -4.14
N VAL A 258 0.34 -5.14 -4.28
CA VAL A 258 0.68 -6.00 -3.13
C VAL A 258 2.14 -6.40 -3.13
N ASP A 259 2.87 -6.04 -2.07
CA ASP A 259 4.27 -6.43 -1.79
C ASP A 259 4.34 -7.60 -0.79
N PRO A 260 4.49 -8.85 -1.23
CA PRO A 260 4.56 -9.99 -0.32
C PRO A 260 5.89 -9.97 0.46
N PRO A 261 5.88 -9.93 1.81
CA PRO A 261 7.11 -9.79 2.62
C PRO A 261 8.16 -10.87 2.32
N VAL A 262 7.71 -12.09 2.04
CA VAL A 262 8.55 -13.27 1.76
C VAL A 262 9.31 -13.13 0.42
N MET A 263 8.82 -12.29 -0.50
CA MET A 263 9.38 -12.14 -1.85
C MET A 263 10.33 -10.94 -2.00
N ARG A 264 10.43 -10.06 -0.99
CA ARG A 264 11.30 -8.86 -1.00
C ARG A 264 12.76 -9.16 -1.34
N GLY A 265 13.27 -10.33 -0.94
CA GLY A 265 14.64 -10.76 -1.26
C GLY A 265 14.86 -11.10 -2.73
N PHE A 266 13.95 -11.90 -3.30
CA PHE A 266 13.98 -12.30 -4.72
C PHE A 266 13.75 -11.09 -5.63
N VAL A 267 12.79 -10.22 -5.30
CA VAL A 267 12.48 -9.01 -6.06
C VAL A 267 13.68 -8.07 -6.10
N ARG A 268 14.40 -7.87 -4.98
CA ARG A 268 15.64 -7.07 -4.95
C ARG A 268 16.76 -7.66 -5.83
N TRP A 269 16.90 -8.99 -5.87
CA TRP A 269 17.87 -9.64 -6.74
C TRP A 269 17.50 -9.50 -8.23
N PHE A 270 16.23 -9.72 -8.57
CA PHE A 270 15.71 -9.52 -9.92
C PHE A 270 15.84 -8.06 -10.39
N ARG A 271 15.62 -7.10 -9.48
CA ARG A 271 15.85 -5.66 -9.70
C ARG A 271 17.27 -5.38 -10.19
N ARG A 272 18.29 -5.95 -9.55
CA ARG A 272 19.70 -5.78 -9.96
C ARG A 272 19.95 -6.28 -11.39
N ILE A 273 19.32 -7.40 -11.77
CA ILE A 273 19.44 -7.95 -13.12
C ILE A 273 18.74 -7.07 -14.14
N LEU A 274 17.52 -6.60 -13.85
CA LEU A 274 16.77 -5.71 -14.74
C LEU A 274 17.46 -4.36 -14.93
N HIS A 275 18.01 -3.74 -13.87
CA HIS A 275 18.80 -2.51 -14.01
C HIS A 275 20.02 -2.72 -14.90
N ALA A 276 20.69 -3.87 -14.78
CA ALA A 276 21.82 -4.18 -15.64
C ALA A 276 21.42 -4.37 -17.12
N LEU A 277 20.21 -4.87 -17.38
CA LEU A 277 19.71 -5.17 -18.73
C LEU A 277 18.92 -4.03 -19.39
N THR A 278 18.38 -3.07 -18.63
CA THR A 278 17.55 -1.97 -19.17
C THR A 278 17.86 -0.58 -18.58
N PRO A 279 19.05 -0.01 -18.82
CA PRO A 279 19.42 1.33 -18.30
C PRO A 279 18.55 2.52 -18.77
N TRP A 280 17.68 2.31 -19.77
CA TRP A 280 16.86 3.35 -20.43
C TRP A 280 15.43 3.45 -19.90
N GLY A 281 15.01 2.60 -18.97
CA GLY A 281 13.68 2.72 -18.39
C GLY A 281 13.59 3.92 -17.43
N ASP A 282 12.44 4.57 -17.34
CA ASP A 282 12.15 5.45 -16.21
C ASP A 282 11.90 4.57 -15.00
N HIS A 283 12.82 4.61 -14.03
CA HIS A 283 12.76 3.78 -12.82
C HIS A 283 12.58 4.63 -11.57
N THR A 284 12.34 5.95 -11.72
CA THR A 284 12.00 6.85 -10.60
C THR A 284 10.65 6.51 -9.97
N SER A 285 9.73 5.91 -10.73
CA SER A 285 8.47 5.36 -10.22
C SER A 285 8.60 3.93 -9.64
N VAL A 286 9.82 3.39 -9.52
CA VAL A 286 10.10 2.00 -9.10
C VAL A 286 10.81 1.95 -7.73
N ASP A 287 11.12 3.12 -7.15
CA ASP A 287 11.62 3.22 -5.77
C ASP A 287 10.50 3.15 -4.73
N GLU A 288 9.26 3.38 -5.13
CA GLU A 288 8.05 3.09 -4.33
C GLU A 288 7.56 1.67 -4.64
N GLY A 289 7.01 1.00 -3.62
CA GLY A 289 6.91 -0.46 -3.51
C GLY A 289 6.59 -1.21 -4.80
N PHE A 290 7.39 -2.23 -5.12
CA PHE A 290 7.04 -3.16 -6.19
C PHE A 290 5.92 -4.07 -5.69
N GLY A 291 4.66 -3.71 -5.96
CA GLY A 291 3.54 -4.61 -5.76
C GLY A 291 3.02 -5.17 -7.08
N ILE A 292 2.51 -6.39 -7.05
CA ILE A 292 1.83 -6.96 -8.23
C ILE A 292 0.52 -6.17 -8.39
N PRO A 293 0.26 -5.56 -9.56
CA PRO A 293 -0.90 -4.73 -9.75
C PRO A 293 -2.14 -5.60 -9.96
N PHE A 294 -3.10 -5.42 -9.08
CA PHE A 294 -4.46 -5.88 -9.24
C PHE A 294 -5.36 -4.67 -9.39
N VAL A 295 -6.46 -4.84 -10.11
CA VAL A 295 -7.46 -3.79 -10.20
C VAL A 295 -8.52 -4.13 -9.17
N ASP A 296 -8.79 -3.18 -8.30
CA ASP A 296 -9.95 -3.20 -7.43
C ASP A 296 -11.05 -2.32 -8.05
N TYR A 297 -12.29 -2.82 -8.09
CA TYR A 297 -13.35 -2.23 -8.91
C TYR A 297 -14.42 -1.57 -8.04
N HIS A 298 -14.37 -0.25 -7.91
CA HIS A 298 -15.24 0.53 -7.01
C HIS A 298 -16.41 1.22 -7.72
N ARG A 299 -17.01 0.60 -8.73
CA ARG A 299 -17.91 1.31 -9.66
C ARG A 299 -19.22 1.84 -9.06
N GLY A 300 -19.72 1.22 -7.99
CA GLY A 300 -20.98 1.61 -7.36
C GLY A 300 -22.22 1.59 -8.26
N ASP A 301 -22.22 0.76 -9.31
CA ASP A 301 -23.29 0.66 -10.31
C ASP A 301 -24.35 -0.41 -9.99
N GLY A 302 -24.29 -0.99 -8.79
CA GLY A 302 -25.15 -2.04 -8.29
C GLY A 302 -26.11 -1.60 -7.19
N VAL A 303 -26.39 -2.53 -6.27
CA VAL A 303 -27.28 -2.29 -5.12
C VAL A 303 -26.63 -1.29 -4.18
N ALA A 304 -27.41 -0.31 -3.71
CA ALA A 304 -27.00 0.59 -2.64
C ALA A 304 -27.62 0.19 -1.29
N VAL A 305 -26.82 0.23 -0.22
CA VAL A 305 -27.25 -0.08 1.15
C VAL A 305 -27.00 1.12 2.05
N GLY A 306 -28.06 1.63 2.68
CA GLY A 306 -28.00 2.78 3.58
C GLY A 306 -29.30 3.60 3.59
N PRO A 307 -29.30 4.75 4.29
CA PRO A 307 -30.49 5.59 4.43
C PRO A 307 -31.03 6.04 3.08
N GLY A 308 -32.29 5.70 2.79
CA GLY A 308 -32.95 6.05 1.55
C GLY A 308 -32.39 5.36 0.29
N ALA A 309 -31.56 4.32 0.45
CA ALA A 309 -31.03 3.51 -0.64
C ALA A 309 -31.94 2.31 -0.99
N ASP A 310 -31.48 1.39 -1.85
CA ASP A 310 -32.25 0.21 -2.25
C ASP A 310 -32.54 -0.74 -1.07
N ARG A 311 -31.62 -0.78 -0.10
CA ARG A 311 -31.76 -1.50 1.17
C ARG A 311 -31.38 -0.60 2.32
N GLU A 312 -32.13 -0.67 3.42
CA GLU A 312 -31.81 0.04 4.66
C GLU A 312 -30.95 -0.81 5.60
N TRP A 313 -30.20 -0.13 6.46
CA TRP A 313 -29.40 -0.79 7.49
C TRP A 313 -30.23 -1.38 8.61
N MET A 314 -29.75 -2.50 9.15
CA MET A 314 -30.17 -3.03 10.45
C MET A 314 -29.04 -2.79 11.47
N PRO A 315 -29.06 -1.69 12.22
CA PRO A 315 -27.94 -1.32 13.08
C PRO A 315 -27.78 -2.28 14.27
N VAL A 316 -26.58 -2.80 14.48
CA VAL A 316 -26.21 -3.62 15.64
C VAL A 316 -25.10 -2.93 16.42
N VAL A 317 -25.37 -2.50 17.65
CA VAL A 317 -24.34 -1.89 18.50
C VAL A 317 -23.44 -2.98 19.06
N ILE A 318 -22.13 -2.82 18.87
CA ILE A 318 -21.09 -3.71 19.40
C ILE A 318 -20.06 -2.94 20.21
N GLY A 319 -19.38 -3.64 21.10
CA GLY A 319 -18.37 -3.07 21.98
C GLY A 319 -17.47 -4.14 22.61
N ASP A 320 -16.59 -3.70 23.51
CA ASP A 320 -15.64 -4.59 24.21
C ASP A 320 -16.32 -5.60 25.14
N ASP A 321 -17.58 -5.38 25.49
CA ASP A 321 -18.41 -6.23 26.32
C ASP A 321 -19.29 -7.21 25.52
N THR A 322 -19.37 -7.04 24.19
CA THR A 322 -20.15 -7.92 23.32
C THR A 322 -19.54 -9.32 23.31
N PRO A 323 -20.25 -10.38 23.77
CA PRO A 323 -19.63 -11.67 24.07
C PRO A 323 -18.87 -12.31 22.90
N TRP A 324 -19.46 -12.36 21.71
CA TRP A 324 -18.80 -12.96 20.54
C TRP A 324 -17.65 -12.12 20.01
N VAL A 325 -17.73 -10.78 20.13
CA VAL A 325 -16.63 -9.87 19.75
C VAL A 325 -15.44 -10.04 20.68
N ARG A 326 -15.70 -10.16 21.99
CA ARG A 326 -14.67 -10.27 23.04
C ARG A 326 -14.08 -11.68 23.13
N ASP A 327 -14.93 -12.71 23.09
CA ASP A 327 -14.54 -14.07 23.47
C ASP A 327 -14.09 -14.91 22.26
N PHE A 328 -14.44 -14.55 21.02
CA PHE A 328 -14.00 -15.26 19.80
C PHE A 328 -12.86 -14.53 19.07
N SER A 329 -11.64 -15.02 19.23
CA SER A 329 -10.43 -14.60 18.48
C SER A 329 -10.05 -15.55 17.33
N GLY A 330 -10.91 -16.55 17.06
CA GLY A 330 -10.71 -17.51 15.98
C GLY A 330 -10.99 -16.92 14.60
N ARG A 331 -10.70 -17.68 13.55
CA ARG A 331 -11.00 -17.25 12.18
C ARG A 331 -12.48 -17.38 11.87
N TRP A 332 -13.02 -16.37 11.20
CA TRP A 332 -14.41 -16.31 10.74
C TRP A 332 -14.67 -17.15 9.48
N GLY A 333 -13.75 -18.03 9.12
CA GLY A 333 -13.87 -18.92 7.97
C GLY A 333 -12.64 -19.80 7.85
N ARG A 334 -12.54 -20.54 6.75
CA ARG A 334 -11.48 -21.52 6.52
C ARG A 334 -10.08 -20.96 6.74
N ASP A 335 -9.29 -21.68 7.53
CA ASP A 335 -7.85 -21.48 7.58
C ASP A 335 -7.15 -22.33 6.50
N SER A 336 -6.80 -21.70 5.38
CA SER A 336 -6.17 -22.38 4.23
C SER A 336 -4.72 -22.79 4.47
N ARG A 337 -4.11 -22.38 5.60
CA ARG A 337 -2.68 -22.58 5.89
C ARG A 337 -1.78 -21.92 4.84
N ASP A 338 -2.30 -20.91 4.15
CA ASP A 338 -1.55 -20.15 3.16
C ASP A 338 -0.42 -19.38 3.87
N PRO A 339 0.86 -19.65 3.56
CA PRO A 339 1.98 -18.95 4.19
C PRO A 339 2.02 -17.45 3.85
N PHE A 340 1.31 -17.03 2.81
CA PHE A 340 1.14 -15.61 2.46
C PHE A 340 -0.08 -14.97 3.12
N GLY A 341 -0.90 -15.76 3.82
CA GLY A 341 -2.04 -15.30 4.60
C GLY A 341 -3.26 -14.84 3.80
N GLY A 342 -3.13 -14.48 2.51
CA GLY A 342 -4.24 -13.90 1.75
C GLY A 342 -5.40 -14.86 1.48
N GLU A 343 -5.22 -16.19 1.45
CA GLU A 343 -6.35 -17.12 1.30
C GLU A 343 -6.90 -17.64 2.65
N SER A 344 -6.42 -17.14 3.79
CA SER A 344 -6.95 -17.50 5.12
C SER A 344 -7.95 -16.44 5.60
N ALA A 345 -9.08 -16.88 6.11
CA ALA A 345 -10.13 -16.02 6.64
C ALA A 345 -9.65 -15.08 7.77
N PRO A 346 -10.29 -13.90 7.92
CA PRO A 346 -9.99 -12.94 8.98
C PRO A 346 -10.45 -13.42 10.37
N THR A 347 -10.00 -12.75 11.43
CA THR A 347 -10.28 -13.08 12.85
C THR A 347 -11.39 -12.22 13.47
N GLY A 348 -12.20 -11.56 12.64
CA GLY A 348 -13.31 -10.71 13.08
C GLY A 348 -12.93 -9.23 13.18
N PRO A 349 -13.83 -8.40 13.75
CA PRO A 349 -13.62 -6.96 13.82
C PRO A 349 -12.61 -6.54 14.90
N LYS A 350 -12.50 -7.31 16.00
CA LYS A 350 -11.66 -6.95 17.16
C LYS A 350 -10.26 -7.54 17.12
N HIS A 351 -10.13 -8.84 16.87
CA HIS A 351 -8.86 -9.56 17.07
C HIS A 351 -8.07 -9.69 15.76
N GLU A 352 -6.74 -9.69 15.89
CA GLU A 352 -5.79 -10.06 14.85
C GLU A 352 -5.42 -11.55 14.95
N ARG A 353 -4.66 -12.06 13.97
CA ARG A 353 -4.34 -13.51 13.86
C ARG A 353 -3.53 -14.08 15.01
N ASP A 354 -2.81 -13.24 15.74
CA ASP A 354 -2.06 -13.60 16.95
C ASP A 354 -2.91 -13.48 18.23
N GLY A 355 -4.18 -13.06 18.10
CA GLY A 355 -5.11 -12.85 19.20
C GLY A 355 -4.95 -11.49 19.89
N ILE A 356 -4.05 -10.62 19.42
CA ILE A 356 -3.94 -9.24 19.89
C ILE A 356 -5.06 -8.41 19.23
N ASP A 357 -5.56 -7.39 19.92
CA ASP A 357 -6.57 -6.50 19.35
C ASP A 357 -6.00 -5.73 18.14
N ARG A 358 -6.84 -5.53 17.13
CA ARG A 358 -6.48 -4.79 15.92
C ARG A 358 -6.23 -3.33 16.27
N VAL A 359 -5.25 -2.70 15.61
CA VAL A 359 -4.98 -1.26 15.76
C VAL A 359 -6.25 -0.42 15.51
N ARG A 360 -6.99 -0.72 14.43
CA ARG A 360 -8.30 -0.10 14.14
C ARG A 360 -9.37 -0.29 15.22
N TRP A 361 -9.23 -1.27 16.12
CA TRP A 361 -10.12 -1.46 17.28
C TRP A 361 -9.58 -0.76 18.54
N GLU A 362 -8.30 -0.93 18.85
CA GLU A 362 -7.66 -0.41 20.06
C GLU A 362 -7.32 1.08 19.97
N ASP A 363 -6.71 1.50 18.85
CA ASP A 363 -6.26 2.86 18.56
C ASP A 363 -6.80 3.34 17.18
N PRO A 364 -8.10 3.64 17.10
CA PRO A 364 -8.71 4.15 15.86
C PRO A 364 -8.09 5.47 15.39
N LEU A 365 -7.60 6.33 16.30
CA LEU A 365 -6.92 7.57 15.92
C LEU A 365 -5.59 7.25 15.22
N GLY A 366 -4.77 6.40 15.85
CA GLY A 366 -3.51 5.89 15.31
C GLY A 366 -3.64 5.28 13.94
N TRP A 367 -4.65 4.41 13.78
CA TRP A 367 -4.90 3.67 12.54
C TRP A 367 -5.05 4.57 11.31
N ALA A 368 -5.75 5.71 11.43
CA ALA A 368 -5.96 6.66 10.32
C ALA A 368 -5.03 7.89 10.39
N GLY A 369 -4.02 7.88 11.27
CA GLY A 369 -3.12 9.00 11.51
C GLY A 369 -3.80 10.24 12.11
N MET A 370 -5.00 10.10 12.68
CA MET A 370 -5.81 11.19 13.24
C MET A 370 -5.28 11.73 14.57
N GLN A 371 -4.37 11.02 15.25
CA GLN A 371 -3.79 11.45 16.54
C GLN A 371 -3.01 12.77 16.46
N LYS A 372 -2.63 13.22 15.25
CA LYS A 372 -1.95 14.50 15.02
C LYS A 372 -2.89 15.61 14.53
N VAL A 373 -4.17 15.30 14.33
CA VAL A 373 -5.20 16.25 13.88
C VAL A 373 -6.00 16.70 15.09
N ASP A 374 -5.98 18.01 15.36
CA ASP A 374 -6.75 18.58 16.46
C ASP A 374 -8.23 18.74 16.05
N PRO A 375 -9.19 18.28 16.88
CA PRO A 375 -10.62 18.44 16.61
C PRO A 375 -11.11 19.89 16.69
N ASP A 376 -10.41 20.77 17.41
CA ASP A 376 -10.77 22.19 17.53
C ASP A 376 -10.10 23.01 16.41
N PRO A 377 -10.87 23.62 15.49
CA PRO A 377 -10.33 24.49 14.44
C PRO A 377 -9.51 25.67 14.99
N CYS A 378 -9.75 26.11 16.23
CA CYS A 378 -9.00 27.17 16.90
C CYS A 378 -7.69 26.69 17.55
N ALA A 379 -7.50 25.37 17.71
CA ALA A 379 -6.31 24.83 18.34
C ALA A 379 -5.04 25.04 17.53
N ALA A 380 -5.13 25.02 16.21
CA ALA A 380 -3.99 25.28 15.33
C ALA A 380 -3.35 26.65 15.63
N ALA A 381 -4.16 27.69 15.88
CA ALA A 381 -3.66 29.00 16.26
C ALA A 381 -2.95 28.99 17.63
N ARG A 382 -3.47 28.23 18.61
CA ARG A 382 -2.82 28.07 19.92
C ARG A 382 -1.50 27.31 19.80
N ALA A 383 -1.48 26.21 19.05
CA ALA A 383 -0.29 25.41 18.81
C ALA A 383 0.82 26.22 18.12
N VAL A 384 0.48 27.07 17.14
CA VAL A 384 1.43 28.00 16.51
C VAL A 384 2.00 28.99 17.53
N ALA A 385 1.17 29.57 18.40
CA ALA A 385 1.62 30.50 19.43
C ALA A 385 2.55 29.83 20.46
N GLU A 386 2.23 28.60 20.88
CA GLU A 386 3.08 27.79 21.76
C GLU A 386 4.42 27.43 21.10
N ARG A 387 4.39 27.02 19.82
CA ARG A 387 5.60 26.73 19.06
C ARG A 387 6.47 27.99 18.92
N LEU A 388 5.87 29.14 18.64
CA LEU A 388 6.59 30.42 18.57
C LEU A 388 7.27 30.77 19.91
N ALA A 389 6.58 30.57 21.03
CA ALA A 389 7.16 30.78 22.36
C ALA A 389 8.35 29.84 22.64
N SER A 390 8.25 28.58 22.23
CA SER A 390 9.33 27.58 22.33
C SER A 390 10.54 27.97 21.47
N VAL A 391 10.32 28.37 20.21
CA VAL A 391 11.38 28.85 19.30
C VAL A 391 12.08 30.07 19.88
N HIS A 392 11.33 31.04 20.43
CA HIS A 392 11.90 32.20 21.12
C HIS A 392 12.77 31.81 22.32
N ALA A 393 12.34 30.84 23.12
CA ALA A 393 13.11 30.35 24.25
C ALA A 393 14.41 29.68 23.79
N ARG A 394 14.36 28.85 22.74
CA ARG A 394 15.55 28.18 22.20
C ARG A 394 16.56 29.14 21.58
N ILE A 395 16.11 30.16 20.84
CA ILE A 395 17.00 31.21 20.31
C ILE A 395 17.74 31.91 21.45
N ARG A 396 17.05 32.30 22.53
CA ARG A 396 17.69 32.92 23.70
C ARG A 396 18.72 31.99 24.35
N ALA A 397 18.38 30.72 24.54
CA ALA A 397 19.31 29.74 25.10
C ALA A 397 20.58 29.56 24.23
N ILE A 398 20.43 29.54 22.91
CA ILE A 398 21.58 29.48 21.99
C ILE A 398 22.44 30.75 22.08
N ASP A 399 21.81 31.93 22.18
CA ASP A 399 22.54 33.20 22.30
C ASP A 399 23.38 33.24 23.60
N ASP A 400 22.84 32.73 24.71
CA ASP A 400 23.55 32.58 25.98
C ASP A 400 24.70 31.56 25.89
N GLU A 401 24.45 30.40 25.28
CA GLU A 401 25.45 29.33 25.12
C GLU A 401 26.62 29.80 24.22
N VAL A 402 26.33 30.47 23.11
CA VAL A 402 27.34 31.05 22.22
C VAL A 402 28.14 32.15 22.93
N ALA A 403 27.50 32.95 23.79
CA ALA A 403 28.21 33.97 24.58
C ALA A 403 29.17 33.33 25.61
N MET A 404 28.74 32.25 26.26
CA MET A 404 29.57 31.46 27.18
C MET A 404 30.76 30.81 26.46
N LEU A 405 30.50 30.08 25.36
CA LEU A 405 31.54 29.44 24.56
C LEU A 405 32.54 30.45 24.02
N ARG A 406 32.06 31.59 23.51
CA ARG A 406 32.94 32.68 23.03
C ARG A 406 33.84 33.21 24.14
N THR A 407 33.33 33.38 25.35
CA THR A 407 34.12 33.84 26.50
C THR A 407 35.17 32.81 26.92
N ALA A 408 34.79 31.53 26.93
CA ALA A 408 35.71 30.42 27.19
C ALA A 408 36.81 30.32 26.12
N SER A 409 36.48 30.34 24.83
CA SER A 409 37.45 30.30 23.73
C SER A 409 38.41 31.50 23.76
N ARG A 410 37.93 32.71 24.11
CA ARG A 410 38.81 33.88 24.28
C ARG A 410 39.83 33.70 25.42
N ARG A 411 39.39 33.14 26.55
CA ARG A 411 40.26 32.83 27.69
C ARG A 411 41.29 31.77 27.32
N GLU A 412 40.85 30.69 26.70
CA GLU A 412 41.71 29.58 26.27
C GLU A 412 42.74 30.04 25.23
N ASN A 413 42.32 30.84 24.24
CA ASN A 413 43.24 31.41 23.25
C ASN A 413 44.31 32.31 23.88
N SER A 414 43.94 33.05 24.92
CA SER A 414 44.91 33.86 25.67
C SER A 414 45.88 33.00 26.48
N GLY A 415 45.42 31.87 27.04
CA GLY A 415 46.27 30.86 27.68
C GLY A 415 47.23 30.18 26.70
N LEU A 416 46.75 29.82 25.51
CA LEU A 416 47.56 29.24 24.43
C LEU A 416 48.74 30.13 24.05
N ARG A 417 48.53 31.45 23.93
CA ARG A 417 49.61 32.40 23.64
C ARG A 417 50.71 32.42 24.70
N ALA A 418 50.38 32.12 25.97
CA ALA A 418 51.36 31.99 27.03
C ALA A 418 52.11 30.65 26.98
N LEU A 419 51.41 29.56 26.61
CA LEU A 419 51.99 28.22 26.48
C LEU A 419 52.86 28.05 25.23
N ASP A 420 52.59 28.80 24.17
CA ASP A 420 53.40 28.79 22.92
C ASP A 420 54.79 29.44 23.09
N ALA A 421 55.01 30.18 24.19
CA ALA A 421 56.29 30.84 24.48
C ALA A 421 57.34 29.90 25.08
N ASP A 422 56.97 28.69 25.52
CA ASP A 422 57.84 27.72 26.18
C ASP A 422 57.85 26.36 25.45
N VAL A 423 59.05 25.80 25.25
CA VAL A 423 59.27 24.52 24.57
C VAL A 423 58.72 23.35 25.40
N VAL A 424 58.71 23.47 26.74
CA VAL A 424 58.23 22.42 27.64
C VAL A 424 56.72 22.23 27.55
N THR A 425 55.96 23.28 27.22
CA THR A 425 54.48 23.28 27.21
C THR A 425 53.86 22.99 25.84
N GLN A 426 54.66 22.67 24.81
CA GLN A 426 54.18 22.47 23.44
C GLN A 426 53.13 21.35 23.28
N ALA A 427 53.28 20.24 24.00
CA ALA A 427 52.32 19.14 23.96
C ALA A 427 50.96 19.58 24.53
N LEU A 428 50.96 20.28 25.67
CA LEU A 428 49.75 20.86 26.26
C LEU A 428 49.12 21.92 25.36
N ALA A 429 49.91 22.76 24.70
CA ALA A 429 49.41 23.74 23.74
C ALA A 429 48.75 23.08 22.51
N LYS A 430 49.20 21.90 22.08
CA LYS A 430 48.56 21.13 21.01
C LYS A 430 47.17 20.65 21.42
N ASP A 431 47.04 20.04 22.60
CA ASP A 431 45.75 19.55 23.09
C ASP A 431 44.75 20.71 23.29
N ARG A 432 45.21 21.84 23.84
CA ARG A 432 44.36 23.03 24.01
C ARG A 432 43.92 23.68 22.69
N ARG A 433 44.70 23.55 21.61
CA ARG A 433 44.27 24.00 20.26
C ARG A 433 43.17 23.11 19.69
N GLU A 434 43.25 21.80 19.91
CA GLU A 434 42.21 20.86 19.50
C GLU A 434 40.89 21.15 20.25
N ASP A 435 40.95 21.35 21.56
CA ASP A 435 39.79 21.74 22.37
C ASP A 435 39.17 23.08 21.90
N LEU A 436 39.99 24.02 21.43
CA LEU A 436 39.51 25.30 20.89
C LEU A 436 38.81 25.11 19.55
N HIS A 437 39.37 24.28 18.66
CA HIS A 437 38.76 23.92 17.39
C HIS A 437 37.40 23.24 17.58
N GLN A 438 37.29 22.30 18.52
CA GLN A 438 36.01 21.65 18.85
C GLN A 438 34.95 22.64 19.36
N ARG A 439 35.35 23.64 20.16
CA ARG A 439 34.44 24.71 20.61
C ARG A 439 33.99 25.62 19.46
N ASP A 440 34.87 25.89 18.49
CA ASP A 440 34.52 26.67 17.30
C ASP A 440 33.50 25.93 16.42
N GLU A 441 33.69 24.64 16.20
CA GLU A 441 32.72 23.76 15.51
C GLU A 441 31.37 23.73 16.24
N ALA A 442 31.37 23.57 17.57
CA ALA A 442 30.14 23.62 18.37
C ALA A 442 29.41 24.96 18.25
N MET A 443 30.14 26.08 18.29
CA MET A 443 29.56 27.41 18.05
C MET A 443 29.00 27.55 16.63
N LEU A 444 29.63 26.96 15.62
CA LEU A 444 29.13 26.98 14.24
C LEU A 444 27.82 26.20 14.11
N ALA A 445 27.75 25.01 14.71
CA ALA A 445 26.53 24.20 14.76
C ALA A 445 25.37 24.95 15.44
N LEU A 446 25.62 25.57 16.60
CA LEU A 446 24.63 26.39 17.31
C LEU A 446 24.15 27.60 16.48
N ARG A 447 25.07 28.26 15.75
CA ARG A 447 24.70 29.36 14.85
C ARG A 447 23.87 28.89 13.66
N ASN A 448 24.17 27.71 13.11
CA ASN A 448 23.38 27.12 12.04
C ASN A 448 21.95 26.83 12.54
N GLU A 449 21.82 26.17 13.70
CA GLU A 449 20.53 25.93 14.36
C GLU A 449 19.75 27.24 14.57
N ARG A 450 20.41 28.27 15.13
CA ARG A 450 19.81 29.60 15.32
C ARG A 450 19.30 30.21 14.02
N ARG A 451 20.01 30.07 12.90
CA ARG A 451 19.55 30.59 11.60
C ARG A 451 18.27 29.89 11.14
N HIS A 452 18.18 28.57 11.29
CA HIS A 452 16.95 27.82 10.98
C HIS A 452 15.80 28.25 11.89
N LEU A 453 16.03 28.37 13.20
CA LEU A 453 15.02 28.83 14.16
C LEU A 453 14.58 30.27 13.91
N THR A 454 15.47 31.14 13.42
CA THR A 454 15.10 32.51 13.05
C THR A 454 14.14 32.51 11.86
N ALA A 455 14.40 31.70 10.84
CA ALA A 455 13.49 31.53 9.71
C ALA A 455 12.15 30.91 10.13
N GLU A 456 12.17 29.91 11.01
CA GLU A 456 10.96 29.30 11.58
C GLU A 456 10.14 30.32 12.38
N ARG A 457 10.79 31.11 13.24
CA ARG A 457 10.14 32.20 13.99
C ARG A 457 9.44 33.17 13.05
N ASP A 458 10.12 33.65 12.02
CA ASP A 458 9.55 34.64 11.08
C ASP A 458 8.31 34.07 10.38
N ALA A 459 8.31 32.77 10.04
CA ALA A 459 7.15 32.08 9.49
C ALA A 459 6.00 31.95 10.51
N LEU A 460 6.30 31.60 11.77
CA LEU A 460 5.31 31.48 12.84
C LEU A 460 4.70 32.84 13.23
N GLU A 461 5.51 33.91 13.33
CA GLU A 461 5.01 35.28 13.57
C GLU A 461 4.09 35.75 12.44
N ALA A 462 4.44 35.42 11.19
CA ALA A 462 3.58 35.65 10.05
C ALA A 462 2.26 34.87 10.14
N ALA A 463 2.27 33.63 10.62
CA ALA A 463 1.06 32.84 10.82
C ALA A 463 0.18 33.38 11.97
N VAL A 464 0.78 33.85 13.07
CA VAL A 464 0.02 34.49 14.17
C VAL A 464 -0.64 35.79 13.71
N SER A 465 0.07 36.59 12.90
CA SER A 465 -0.43 37.91 12.46
C SER A 465 -1.44 37.83 11.31
N ARG A 466 -1.24 36.94 10.34
CA ARG A 466 -2.07 36.82 9.13
C ARG A 466 -3.10 35.69 9.20
N GLY A 467 -3.00 34.82 10.20
CA GLY A 467 -3.70 33.55 10.24
C GLY A 467 -2.94 32.45 9.48
N LEU A 468 -3.25 31.19 9.79
CA LEU A 468 -2.77 30.06 9.00
C LEU A 468 -3.43 30.07 7.63
N ALA A 469 -2.67 29.68 6.60
CA ALA A 469 -3.24 29.43 5.29
C ALA A 469 -4.26 28.29 5.41
N MET A 470 -5.37 28.40 4.67
CA MET A 470 -6.31 27.31 4.55
C MET A 470 -5.60 26.14 3.86
N GLU A 471 -5.47 25.03 4.57
CA GLU A 471 -4.83 23.83 4.04
C GLU A 471 -5.76 23.15 3.04
N ASP A 472 -5.18 22.75 1.90
CA ASP A 472 -5.87 21.92 0.92
C ASP A 472 -6.36 20.62 1.61
N PRO A 473 -7.62 20.19 1.40
CA PRO A 473 -8.17 18.99 2.04
C PRO A 473 -7.33 17.72 1.83
N ARG A 474 -6.49 17.70 0.78
CA ARG A 474 -5.63 16.58 0.38
C ARG A 474 -4.16 16.83 0.62
N ALA A 475 -3.77 17.88 1.34
CA ALA A 475 -2.36 18.16 1.61
C ALA A 475 -1.63 16.97 2.27
N HIS A 476 -2.32 16.20 3.13
CA HIS A 476 -1.78 15.01 3.77
C HIS A 476 -1.67 13.79 2.83
N LEU A 477 -2.32 13.81 1.66
CA LEU A 477 -2.25 12.72 0.67
C LEU A 477 -1.05 12.86 -0.27
N GLN A 478 -0.42 14.03 -0.35
CA GLN A 478 0.63 14.31 -1.35
C GLN A 478 1.97 13.59 -1.10
N GLU A 479 2.15 12.93 0.06
CA GLU A 479 3.29 12.03 0.30
C GLU A 479 3.06 10.59 -0.21
N GLU A 480 1.81 10.22 -0.52
CA GLU A 480 1.50 8.97 -1.21
C GLU A 480 1.25 9.29 -2.69
N SER A 481 2.18 8.84 -3.53
CA SER A 481 2.16 8.98 -4.97
C SER A 481 0.77 8.81 -5.58
N LEU A 482 0.25 9.92 -6.13
CA LEU A 482 -0.91 9.91 -7.01
C LEU A 482 -0.71 8.86 -8.11
N PRO A 483 -1.70 8.01 -8.39
CA PRO A 483 -1.72 7.19 -9.59
C PRO A 483 -1.56 8.10 -10.81
N ASP A 484 -0.67 7.70 -11.72
CA ASP A 484 -0.42 8.37 -13.00
C ASP A 484 -1.76 8.68 -13.68
N GLU A 485 -2.11 9.98 -13.78
CA GLU A 485 -3.30 10.44 -14.49
C GLU A 485 -3.25 9.83 -15.89
N THR A 486 -4.15 8.88 -16.15
CA THR A 486 -4.22 8.28 -17.48
C THR A 486 -4.76 9.33 -18.43
N ASP A 487 -3.87 9.87 -19.27
CA ASP A 487 -4.23 10.66 -20.45
C ASP A 487 -5.41 10.02 -21.19
N ASP A 488 -6.56 10.68 -21.15
CA ASP A 488 -7.71 10.43 -22.02
C ASP A 488 -7.34 10.77 -23.48
N GLU A 489 -6.46 9.97 -24.10
CA GLU A 489 -6.20 10.07 -25.53
C GLU A 489 -7.16 9.17 -26.34
N PRO A 490 -7.83 9.72 -27.37
CA PRO A 490 -8.76 8.96 -28.20
C PRO A 490 -8.07 7.77 -28.90
N ALA A 491 -8.81 6.66 -29.00
CA ALA A 491 -8.39 5.35 -29.46
C ALA A 491 -7.65 5.33 -30.81
N ASN A 492 -6.35 5.61 -30.80
CA ASN A 492 -5.47 5.52 -31.96
C ASN A 492 -5.10 4.07 -32.29
N VAL A 493 -4.78 3.79 -33.55
CA VAL A 493 -4.26 2.50 -34.08
C VAL A 493 -3.11 1.93 -33.23
N ARG A 494 -2.36 2.81 -32.57
CA ARG A 494 -1.28 2.49 -31.62
C ARG A 494 -1.76 1.76 -30.36
N SER A 495 -2.92 2.12 -29.81
CA SER A 495 -3.53 1.41 -28.67
C SER A 495 -3.91 -0.03 -29.06
N ARG A 496 -4.29 -0.25 -30.33
CA ARG A 496 -4.60 -1.59 -30.85
C ARG A 496 -3.33 -2.40 -31.09
N LEU A 497 -2.27 -1.79 -31.61
CA LEU A 497 -0.96 -2.44 -31.75
C LEU A 497 -0.34 -2.78 -30.39
N LEU A 498 -0.45 -1.90 -29.40
CA LEU A 498 -0.05 -2.18 -28.01
C LEU A 498 -0.86 -3.31 -27.39
N ARG A 499 -2.18 -3.36 -27.63
CA ARG A 499 -3.06 -4.46 -27.18
C ARG A 499 -2.72 -5.80 -27.84
N ILE A 500 -2.54 -5.81 -29.16
CA ILE A 500 -2.18 -7.03 -29.91
C ILE A 500 -0.77 -7.50 -29.51
N TRP A 501 0.19 -6.58 -29.39
CA TRP A 501 1.54 -6.91 -28.94
C TRP A 501 1.56 -7.42 -27.51
N ALA A 502 0.81 -6.82 -26.59
CA ALA A 502 0.69 -7.28 -25.21
C ALA A 502 0.10 -8.69 -25.11
N ALA A 503 -0.85 -9.04 -25.98
CA ALA A 503 -1.42 -10.39 -26.05
C ALA A 503 -0.44 -11.43 -26.63
N VAL A 504 0.41 -11.03 -27.58
CA VAL A 504 1.33 -11.93 -28.30
C VAL A 504 2.69 -12.08 -27.60
N SER A 505 3.17 -11.05 -26.90
CA SER A 505 4.50 -11.02 -26.30
C SER A 505 4.69 -12.06 -25.19
N THR A 506 3.65 -12.30 -24.40
CA THR A 506 3.72 -13.21 -23.24
C THR A 506 3.86 -14.69 -23.67
N PRO A 507 3.04 -15.22 -24.60
CA PRO A 507 3.27 -16.54 -25.18
C PRO A 507 4.64 -16.66 -25.86
N VAL A 508 5.08 -15.63 -26.59
CA VAL A 508 6.39 -15.63 -27.27
C VAL A 508 7.54 -15.72 -26.27
N LEU A 509 7.48 -14.94 -25.18
CA LEU A 509 8.49 -14.99 -24.12
C LEU A 509 8.52 -16.37 -23.43
N MET A 510 7.35 -16.96 -23.17
CA MET A 510 7.26 -18.32 -22.63
C MET A 510 7.81 -19.36 -23.60
N ILE A 511 7.55 -19.24 -24.90
CA ILE A 511 8.14 -20.10 -25.93
C ILE A 511 9.67 -19.93 -25.95
N ILE A 512 10.20 -18.72 -25.83
CA ILE A 512 11.64 -18.46 -25.74
C ILE A 512 12.23 -19.10 -24.48
N ILE A 513 11.55 -19.03 -23.33
CA ILE A 513 11.99 -19.65 -22.07
C ILE A 513 11.94 -21.19 -22.17
N VAL A 514 10.87 -21.76 -22.71
CA VAL A 514 10.76 -23.21 -22.93
C VAL A 514 11.83 -23.67 -23.91
N TRP A 515 12.06 -22.92 -24.99
CA TRP A 515 13.13 -23.16 -25.93
C TRP A 515 14.50 -23.12 -25.22
N LEU A 516 14.73 -22.15 -24.33
CA LEU A 516 15.90 -22.00 -23.45
C LEU A 516 16.07 -23.12 -22.40
N LEU A 517 15.00 -23.84 -22.05
CA LEU A 517 15.07 -24.97 -21.10
C LEU A 517 15.26 -26.31 -21.81
N VAL A 518 14.78 -26.46 -23.04
CA VAL A 518 14.74 -27.73 -23.76
C VAL A 518 15.88 -27.87 -24.79
N GLY A 519 16.36 -26.77 -25.37
CA GLY A 519 17.27 -26.81 -26.52
C GLY A 519 18.77 -26.88 -26.21
N VAL A 520 19.20 -27.71 -25.24
CA VAL A 520 20.64 -27.86 -24.95
C VAL A 520 21.28 -28.83 -25.95
N GLY A 521 21.71 -28.34 -27.13
CA GLY A 521 22.40 -29.22 -28.08
C GLY A 521 22.94 -28.65 -29.40
N SER A 522 22.60 -27.40 -29.79
CA SER A 522 23.13 -26.82 -31.04
C SER A 522 23.98 -25.56 -30.80
N GLY A 523 25.05 -25.37 -31.57
CA GLY A 523 25.92 -24.17 -31.47
C GLY A 523 25.21 -22.84 -31.77
N TYR A 524 24.03 -22.88 -32.40
CA TYR A 524 23.22 -21.72 -32.74
C TYR A 524 22.14 -21.38 -31.69
N TYR A 525 22.04 -22.21 -30.65
CA TYR A 525 21.05 -22.07 -29.59
C TYR A 525 21.12 -20.71 -28.88
N TRP A 526 22.32 -20.32 -28.44
CA TRP A 526 22.52 -19.05 -27.74
C TRP A 526 22.29 -17.85 -28.66
N VAL A 527 22.55 -17.99 -29.97
CA VAL A 527 22.31 -16.94 -30.96
C VAL A 527 20.82 -16.67 -31.11
N GLY A 528 19.99 -17.71 -31.24
CA GLY A 528 18.54 -17.53 -31.35
C GLY A 528 17.93 -16.94 -30.07
N ALA A 529 18.49 -17.23 -28.90
CA ALA A 529 18.00 -16.69 -27.63
C ALA A 529 18.27 -15.20 -27.53
N VAL A 530 19.50 -14.79 -27.84
CA VAL A 530 19.90 -13.38 -27.84
C VAL A 530 19.08 -12.59 -28.86
N VAL A 531 18.90 -13.12 -30.07
CA VAL A 531 18.07 -12.49 -31.11
C VAL A 531 16.61 -12.35 -30.66
N GLY A 532 16.03 -13.40 -30.04
CA GLY A 532 14.68 -13.38 -29.51
C GLY A 532 14.49 -12.31 -28.44
N VAL A 533 15.41 -12.21 -27.47
CA VAL A 533 15.37 -11.18 -26.42
C VAL A 533 15.52 -9.78 -27.03
N LEU A 534 16.45 -9.58 -27.96
CA LEU A 534 16.65 -8.29 -28.62
C LEU A 534 15.44 -7.84 -29.44
N LEU A 535 14.73 -8.77 -30.09
CA LEU A 535 13.50 -8.47 -30.83
C LEU A 535 12.37 -8.02 -29.90
N VAL A 536 12.19 -8.71 -28.76
CA VAL A 536 11.17 -8.34 -27.76
C VAL A 536 11.49 -6.97 -27.15
N MET A 537 12.74 -6.74 -26.75
CA MET A 537 13.17 -5.46 -26.19
C MET A 537 13.11 -4.31 -27.21
N GLY A 538 13.47 -4.56 -28.46
CA GLY A 538 13.44 -3.57 -29.53
C GLY A 538 12.03 -3.14 -29.91
N PHE A 539 11.08 -4.08 -29.92
CA PHE A 539 9.68 -3.76 -30.18
C PHE A 539 9.07 -2.93 -29.03
N GLU A 540 9.40 -3.24 -27.77
CA GLU A 540 8.99 -2.44 -26.61
C GLU A 540 9.56 -1.02 -26.66
N ALA A 541 10.84 -0.89 -27.00
CA ALA A 541 11.49 0.42 -27.14
C ALA A 541 10.85 1.25 -28.26
N LEU A 542 10.46 0.62 -29.37
CA LEU A 542 9.68 1.27 -30.44
C LEU A 542 8.30 1.72 -29.95
N ALA A 543 7.60 0.86 -29.21
CA ALA A 543 6.26 1.16 -28.69
C ALA A 543 6.26 2.36 -27.72
N ARG A 544 7.35 2.55 -26.96
CA ARG A 544 7.53 3.63 -25.95
C ARG A 544 8.28 4.88 -26.45
N ARG A 545 8.53 5.02 -27.75
CA ARG A 545 9.35 6.12 -28.33
C ARG A 545 10.80 6.18 -27.82
N ARG A 546 11.36 5.08 -27.29
CA ARG A 546 12.75 4.98 -26.80
C ARG A 546 13.65 4.12 -27.71
N LEU A 547 13.26 3.92 -28.96
CA LEU A 547 14.00 3.07 -29.92
C LEU A 547 15.45 3.52 -30.12
N ILE A 548 15.69 4.83 -30.18
CA ILE A 548 17.06 5.38 -30.34
C ILE A 548 17.93 4.98 -29.14
N SER A 549 17.40 5.12 -27.93
CA SER A 549 18.07 4.73 -26.68
C SER A 549 18.40 3.23 -26.68
N PHE A 550 17.46 2.38 -27.10
CA PHE A 550 17.69 0.94 -27.23
C PHE A 550 18.78 0.60 -28.27
N ILE A 551 18.75 1.24 -29.45
CA ILE A 551 19.76 1.02 -30.50
C ILE A 551 21.15 1.42 -29.99
N VAL A 552 21.26 2.56 -29.30
CA VAL A 552 22.53 3.02 -28.71
C VAL A 552 23.05 1.98 -27.70
N TRP A 553 22.18 1.40 -26.87
CA TRP A 553 22.59 0.36 -25.94
C TRP A 553 23.13 -0.90 -26.60
N VAL A 554 22.37 -1.42 -27.58
CA VAL A 554 22.75 -2.63 -28.29
C VAL A 554 24.10 -2.41 -28.98
N ALA A 555 24.31 -1.21 -29.53
CA ALA A 555 25.60 -0.82 -30.09
C ALA A 555 26.71 -0.80 -29.03
N VAL A 556 26.48 -0.21 -27.85
CA VAL A 556 27.46 -0.19 -26.75
C VAL A 556 27.83 -1.60 -26.30
N ILE A 557 26.86 -2.50 -26.12
CA ILE A 557 27.13 -3.89 -25.75
C ILE A 557 27.86 -4.63 -26.86
N ALA A 558 27.46 -4.46 -28.11
CA ALA A 558 28.11 -5.11 -29.25
C ALA A 558 29.57 -4.65 -29.37
N ILE A 559 29.83 -3.35 -29.20
CA ILE A 559 31.19 -2.78 -29.21
C ILE A 559 32.00 -3.32 -28.03
N GLY A 560 31.46 -3.28 -26.81
CA GLY A 560 32.14 -3.79 -25.61
C GLY A 560 32.48 -5.28 -25.72
N THR A 561 31.53 -6.09 -26.20
CA THR A 561 31.72 -7.53 -26.41
C THR A 561 32.77 -7.79 -27.50
N SER A 562 32.76 -7.01 -28.59
CA SER A 562 33.76 -7.10 -29.66
C SER A 562 35.16 -6.73 -29.16
N ILE A 563 35.28 -5.73 -28.28
CA ILE A 563 36.55 -5.37 -27.64
C ILE A 563 37.05 -6.50 -26.74
N VAL A 564 36.18 -7.10 -25.93
CA VAL A 564 36.56 -8.23 -25.05
C VAL A 564 37.00 -9.44 -25.86
N ILE A 565 36.23 -9.83 -26.88
CA ILE A 565 36.59 -10.95 -27.78
C ILE A 565 37.91 -10.64 -28.49
N GLY A 566 38.07 -9.42 -29.00
CA GLY A 566 39.30 -8.96 -29.63
C GLY A 566 40.50 -9.00 -28.69
N LEU A 567 40.33 -8.61 -27.42
CA LEU A 567 41.37 -8.69 -26.40
C LEU A 567 41.72 -10.14 -26.05
N VAL A 568 40.77 -11.07 -26.04
CA VAL A 568 41.06 -12.47 -25.75
C VAL A 568 41.73 -13.17 -26.94
N GLN A 569 41.27 -12.91 -28.17
CA GLN A 569 41.73 -13.65 -29.36
C GLN A 569 42.92 -12.98 -30.06
N ARG A 570 42.98 -11.64 -30.09
CA ARG A 570 43.96 -10.84 -30.85
C ARG A 570 44.30 -9.53 -30.13
N TRP A 571 44.81 -9.64 -28.90
CA TRP A 571 45.00 -8.50 -27.99
C TRP A 571 45.84 -7.35 -28.57
N GLN A 572 46.90 -7.66 -29.33
CA GLN A 572 47.80 -6.67 -29.90
C GLN A 572 47.11 -5.73 -30.89
N TRP A 573 46.30 -6.29 -31.81
CA TRP A 573 45.56 -5.52 -32.81
C TRP A 573 44.43 -4.72 -32.18
N THR A 574 43.72 -5.32 -31.22
CA THR A 574 42.62 -4.65 -30.52
C THR A 574 43.14 -3.47 -29.71
N LEU A 575 44.25 -3.63 -28.99
CA LEU A 575 44.89 -2.55 -28.25
C LEU A 575 45.40 -1.44 -29.18
N ALA A 576 46.00 -1.79 -30.33
CA ALA A 576 46.46 -0.80 -31.31
C ALA A 576 45.31 0.05 -31.84
N VAL A 577 44.18 -0.57 -32.19
CA VAL A 577 42.97 0.15 -32.66
C VAL A 577 42.42 1.07 -31.56
N LEU A 578 42.33 0.59 -30.31
CA LEU A 578 41.85 1.40 -29.18
C LEU A 578 42.75 2.61 -28.92
N LEU A 579 44.07 2.44 -28.98
CA LEU A 579 45.03 3.53 -28.82
C LEU A 579 44.96 4.55 -29.96
N ILE A 580 44.76 4.11 -31.21
CA ILE A 580 44.58 5.00 -32.36
C ILE A 580 43.30 5.82 -32.22
N VAL A 581 42.19 5.18 -31.82
CA VAL A 581 40.91 5.87 -31.58
C VAL A 581 41.04 6.86 -30.42
N GLY A 582 41.68 6.47 -29.31
CA GLY A 582 41.95 7.36 -28.18
C GLY A 582 42.80 8.57 -28.57
N ALA A 583 43.86 8.36 -29.36
CA ALA A 583 44.71 9.42 -29.87
C ALA A 583 43.94 10.38 -30.80
N ALA A 584 43.05 9.86 -31.65
CA ALA A 584 42.20 10.69 -32.52
C ALA A 584 41.20 11.53 -31.71
N VAL A 585 40.60 10.97 -30.65
CA VAL A 585 39.70 11.70 -29.75
C VAL A 585 40.43 12.81 -29.00
N LEU A 586 41.61 12.52 -28.45
CA LEU A 586 42.46 13.52 -27.78
C LEU A 586 42.88 14.63 -28.75
N LEU A 587 43.24 14.29 -29.99
CA LEU A 587 43.56 15.26 -31.03
C LEU A 587 42.36 16.17 -31.35
N LEU A 588 41.15 15.60 -31.44
CA LEU A 588 39.90 16.34 -31.64
C LEU A 588 39.57 17.26 -30.45
N GLN A 589 39.82 16.84 -29.21
CA GLN A 589 39.67 17.67 -28.01
C GLN A 589 40.66 18.84 -28.02
N ASN A 590 41.95 18.56 -28.27
CA ASN A 590 42.99 19.58 -28.36
C ASN A 590 42.68 20.62 -29.47
N LEU A 591 42.19 20.16 -30.64
CA LEU A 591 41.78 21.04 -31.73
C LEU A 591 40.54 21.89 -31.39
N ARG A 592 39.62 21.38 -30.57
CA ARG A 592 38.46 22.14 -30.06
C ARG A 592 38.90 23.19 -29.04
N GLU A 593 39.78 22.85 -28.12
CA GLU A 593 40.34 23.79 -27.15
C GLU A 593 41.15 24.91 -27.83
N LEU A 594 41.96 24.58 -28.85
CA LEU A 594 42.65 25.55 -29.70
C LEU A 594 41.71 26.49 -30.48
N ARG A 595 40.48 26.07 -30.78
CA ARG A 595 39.45 26.91 -31.42
C ARG A 595 38.66 27.75 -30.41
N ALA A 596 38.52 27.28 -29.16
CA ALA A 596 37.84 28.01 -28.10
C ALA A 596 38.72 29.07 -27.43
N GLY A 597 40.06 28.96 -27.56
CA GLY A 597 41.04 29.92 -27.06
C GLY A 597 41.43 31.05 -28.03
N ARG A 598 40.58 31.39 -29.01
CA ARG A 598 40.74 32.57 -29.90
C ARG A 598 39.65 33.59 -29.67
#